data_AF-A0A954VQR5-F1
#
_entry.id   AF-A0A954VQR5-F1
#
_cell.length_a   1.000
_cell.length_b   1.000
_cell.length_c   1.000
_cell.angle_alpha   90.00
_cell.angle_beta   90.00
_cell.angle_gamma   90.00
#
_symmetry.space_group_name_H-M   'P 1'
#
loop_
_entity.id
_entity.type
_entity.pdbx_description
1 polymer ?
#
loop_
_entity_poly.entity_id
_entity_poly.type
_entity_poly.pdbx_seq_one_letter_code
_entity_poly.pdbx_strand_id
1 'polypeptide(L)'
;MSTSTIYRFTELTLVWGPLDLPDDAVSFADDWNWVIYTPEEIEAAILSVPCVKLIHDSRPDWRSWRAQWRSLDRTIDFDLIACDLDPEDGGRPGCSLYWGGSSFTTNCTLTDMLDVWTKIQMACPAVWLHDTVCRMYNPRSFVADLPGKIQEWSR
;
A
#
# COMPACT_ATOMS: atom_id res chain seq x y z
N MET A 1 -0.64 -23.30 -22.23
CA MET A 1 -0.07 -22.57 -21.08
C MET A 1 -0.50 -21.11 -21.26
N SER A 2 -1.40 -20.60 -20.42
CA SER A 2 -1.77 -19.18 -20.48
C SER A 2 -0.58 -18.37 -19.96
N THR A 3 -0.07 -17.45 -20.75
CA THR A 3 0.98 -16.52 -20.31
C THR A 3 0.34 -15.52 -19.37
N SER A 4 0.63 -15.61 -18.07
CA SER A 4 0.18 -14.61 -17.10
C SER A 4 0.80 -13.25 -17.45
N THR A 5 -0.04 -12.23 -17.62
CA THR A 5 0.42 -10.86 -17.89
C THR A 5 1.17 -10.30 -16.68
N ILE A 6 2.34 -9.72 -16.93
CA ILE A 6 3.14 -9.01 -15.93
C ILE A 6 2.81 -7.52 -16.02
N TYR A 7 2.59 -6.89 -14.86
CA TYR A 7 2.26 -5.49 -14.73
C TYR A 7 3.37 -4.73 -14.00
N ARG A 8 3.59 -3.50 -14.46
CA ARG A 8 4.47 -2.51 -13.82
C ARG A 8 3.64 -1.33 -13.35
N PHE A 9 3.17 -1.41 -12.12
CA PHE A 9 2.55 -0.29 -11.43
C PHE A 9 3.65 0.55 -10.78
N THR A 10 3.64 1.86 -11.04
CA THR A 10 4.58 2.83 -10.44
C THR A 10 3.86 4.03 -9.80
N GLU A 11 2.55 4.12 -10.01
CA GLU A 11 1.70 5.25 -9.59
C GLU A 11 0.70 4.83 -8.50
N LEU A 12 0.98 3.74 -7.78
CA LEU A 12 0.14 3.24 -6.71
C LEU A 12 0.84 3.38 -5.36
N THR A 13 0.04 3.73 -4.36
CA THR A 13 0.46 3.87 -2.97
C THR A 13 -0.49 3.07 -2.09
N LEU A 14 0.03 2.38 -1.09
CA LEU A 14 -0.77 1.89 0.02
C LEU A 14 -0.99 3.04 1.00
N VAL A 15 -2.23 3.28 1.38
CA VAL A 15 -2.61 4.32 2.34
C VAL A 15 -3.57 3.75 3.39
N TRP A 16 -3.73 4.49 4.48
CA TRP A 16 -4.75 4.21 5.48
C TRP A 16 -6.10 4.78 5.05
N GLY A 17 -7.19 4.24 5.61
CA GLY A 17 -8.56 4.59 5.25
C GLY A 17 -9.57 4.19 6.33
N PRO A 18 -10.87 4.13 5.99
CA PRO A 18 -11.89 3.53 6.84
C PRO A 18 -11.77 2.00 6.83
N LEU A 19 -12.40 1.32 7.80
CA LEU A 19 -12.47 -0.15 7.81
C LEU A 19 -13.31 -0.72 6.66
N ASP A 20 -14.28 0.05 6.18
CA ASP A 20 -15.15 -0.30 5.06
C ASP A 20 -15.03 0.79 4.00
N LEU A 21 -14.34 0.48 2.90
CA LEU A 21 -14.08 1.44 1.82
C LEU A 21 -15.13 1.28 0.70
N PRO A 22 -15.91 2.34 0.39
CA PRO A 22 -16.87 2.29 -0.70
C PRO A 22 -16.17 2.15 -2.07
N ASP A 23 -16.91 1.69 -3.09
CA ASP A 23 -16.32 1.37 -4.40
C ASP A 23 -15.82 2.61 -5.18
N ASP A 24 -16.38 3.79 -4.89
CA ASP A 24 -16.09 5.09 -5.50
C ASP A 24 -15.37 6.07 -4.56
N ALA A 25 -14.60 5.51 -3.62
CA ALA A 25 -13.85 6.26 -2.61
C ALA A 25 -12.77 7.20 -3.18
N VAL A 26 -12.65 8.37 -2.56
CA VAL A 26 -11.59 9.36 -2.80
C VAL A 26 -10.99 9.85 -1.48
N SER A 27 -9.69 10.10 -1.44
CA SER A 27 -8.94 10.32 -0.18
C SER A 27 -9.25 11.62 0.58
N PHE A 28 -10.06 12.52 0.01
CA PHE A 28 -10.44 13.80 0.60
C PHE A 28 -11.90 13.84 1.08
N ALA A 29 -12.52 12.68 1.31
CA ALA A 29 -13.85 12.63 1.89
C ALA A 29 -13.81 12.97 3.40
N ASP A 30 -14.60 13.96 3.80
CA ASP A 30 -14.58 14.54 5.16
C ASP A 30 -15.32 13.71 6.22
N ASP A 31 -16.11 12.70 5.81
CA ASP A 31 -17.01 11.94 6.69
C ASP A 31 -16.46 10.55 7.08
N TRP A 32 -15.21 10.26 6.72
CA TRP A 32 -14.62 8.95 6.98
C TRP A 32 -14.14 8.80 8.42
N ASN A 33 -14.44 7.65 9.00
CA ASN A 33 -13.83 7.22 10.26
C ASN A 33 -12.48 6.54 9.97
N TRP A 34 -11.44 7.35 9.82
CA TRP A 34 -10.11 6.90 9.45
C TRP A 34 -9.43 6.08 10.54
N VAL A 35 -8.76 5.00 10.14
CA VAL A 35 -7.91 4.20 11.03
C VAL A 35 -6.44 4.53 10.76
N ILE A 36 -5.77 5.14 11.72
CA ILE A 36 -4.36 5.51 11.62
C ILE A 36 -3.48 4.35 12.09
N TYR A 37 -2.47 4.00 11.29
CA TYR A 37 -1.41 3.05 11.65
C TYR A 37 -0.08 3.76 11.91
N THR A 38 0.75 3.17 12.77
CA THR A 38 2.14 3.62 12.93
C THR A 38 3.03 3.01 11.83
N PRO A 39 4.20 3.61 11.53
CA PRO A 39 5.20 3.00 10.65
C PRO A 39 5.55 1.56 11.03
N GLU A 40 5.69 1.29 12.33
CA GLU A 40 6.08 -0.03 12.86
C GLU A 40 4.99 -1.09 12.63
N GLU A 41 3.72 -0.72 12.74
CA GLU A 41 2.61 -1.65 12.46
C GLU A 41 2.58 -2.05 11.00
N ILE A 42 2.79 -1.08 10.10
CA ILE A 42 2.79 -1.32 8.66
C ILE A 42 4.05 -2.07 8.23
N GLU A 43 5.21 -1.75 8.80
CA GLU A 43 6.42 -2.55 8.64
C GLU A 43 6.14 -4.00 9.04
N ALA A 44 5.59 -4.24 10.23
CA ALA A 44 5.29 -5.58 10.70
C ALA A 44 4.30 -6.30 9.76
N ALA A 45 3.28 -5.61 9.27
CA ALA A 45 2.32 -6.15 8.32
C ALA A 45 2.98 -6.54 6.99
N ILE A 46 3.80 -5.65 6.41
CA ILE A 46 4.53 -5.91 5.15
C ILE A 46 5.51 -7.07 5.32
N LEU A 47 6.28 -7.10 6.40
CA LEU A 47 7.26 -8.15 6.68
C LEU A 47 6.63 -9.49 7.05
N SER A 48 5.38 -9.51 7.50
CA SER A 48 4.64 -10.76 7.75
C SER A 48 4.30 -11.51 6.45
N VAL A 49 4.31 -10.82 5.30
CA VAL A 49 3.99 -11.43 4.01
C VAL A 49 5.12 -12.37 3.59
N PRO A 50 4.82 -13.65 3.25
CA PRO A 50 5.83 -14.58 2.77
C PRO A 50 6.58 -14.05 1.57
N CYS A 51 7.90 -14.25 1.57
CA CYS A 51 8.84 -13.78 0.56
C CYS A 51 9.13 -12.28 0.54
N VAL A 52 8.59 -11.50 1.49
CA VAL A 52 9.06 -10.13 1.73
C VAL A 52 10.34 -10.15 2.58
N LYS A 53 11.31 -9.32 2.19
CA LYS A 53 12.55 -9.10 2.94
C LYS A 53 12.93 -7.63 2.95
N LEU A 54 13.54 -7.17 4.03
CA LEU A 54 14.17 -5.85 4.11
C LEU A 54 15.35 -5.77 3.14
N ILE A 55 15.46 -4.63 2.43
CA ILE A 55 16.49 -4.35 1.42
C ILE A 55 17.06 -2.94 1.57
N HIS A 56 17.43 -2.58 2.81
CA HIS A 56 18.02 -1.29 3.14
C HIS A 56 19.42 -1.44 3.77
N ASP A 57 20.13 -0.33 3.95
CA ASP A 57 21.43 -0.28 4.63
C ASP A 57 21.34 -0.66 6.12
N SER A 58 22.48 -0.90 6.77
CA SER A 58 22.54 -1.45 8.14
C SER A 58 21.82 -0.68 9.25
N ARG A 59 21.40 0.59 9.02
CA ARG A 59 20.66 1.44 9.97
C ARG A 59 19.75 2.43 9.20
N PRO A 60 18.62 2.01 8.63
CA PRO A 60 17.74 2.94 7.93
C PRO A 60 17.01 3.83 8.94
N ASP A 61 16.79 5.08 8.59
CA ASP A 61 15.63 5.80 9.09
C ASP A 61 14.39 5.41 8.26
N TRP A 62 13.20 5.87 8.65
CA TRP A 62 11.98 5.58 7.89
C TRP A 62 12.06 6.01 6.42
N ARG A 63 12.78 7.10 6.12
CA ARG A 63 12.96 7.58 4.73
C ARG A 63 13.77 6.60 3.88
N SER A 64 14.69 5.88 4.49
CA SER A 64 15.57 4.89 3.87
C SER A 64 15.04 3.46 3.99
N TRP A 65 13.93 3.25 4.69
CA TRP A 65 13.34 1.93 4.86
C TRP A 65 12.83 1.39 3.52
N ARG A 66 13.23 0.18 3.17
CA ARG A 66 12.83 -0.50 1.93
C ARG A 66 12.65 -1.99 2.19
N ALA A 67 11.62 -2.58 1.58
CA ALA A 67 11.40 -4.02 1.56
C ALA A 67 11.03 -4.49 0.16
N GLN A 68 11.33 -5.74 -0.16
CA GLN A 68 11.01 -6.35 -1.44
C GLN A 68 10.33 -7.70 -1.23
N TRP A 69 9.15 -7.86 -1.83
CA TRP A 69 8.58 -9.17 -2.12
C TRP A 69 9.22 -9.74 -3.39
N ARG A 70 9.61 -11.01 -3.38
CA ARG A 70 10.17 -11.67 -4.56
C ARG A 70 9.67 -13.09 -4.78
N SER A 71 9.28 -13.41 -6.01
CA SER A 71 8.97 -14.76 -6.47
C SER A 71 9.51 -14.98 -7.88
N LEU A 72 10.53 -15.84 -8.01
CA LEU A 72 11.27 -16.04 -9.26
C LEU A 72 11.84 -14.70 -9.82
N ASP A 73 11.35 -14.27 -10.97
CA ASP A 73 11.67 -13.03 -11.69
C ASP A 73 10.68 -11.88 -11.38
N ARG A 74 9.72 -12.10 -10.49
CA ARG A 74 8.68 -11.14 -10.12
C ARG A 74 8.98 -10.45 -8.80
N THR A 75 8.71 -9.15 -8.73
CA THR A 75 9.00 -8.31 -7.56
C THR A 75 7.90 -7.33 -7.23
N ILE A 76 7.83 -6.94 -5.95
CA ILE A 76 7.13 -5.75 -5.46
C ILE A 76 8.08 -5.07 -4.48
N ASP A 77 8.45 -3.83 -4.77
CA ASP A 77 9.35 -3.03 -3.96
C ASP A 77 8.54 -1.99 -3.18
N PHE A 78 8.68 -1.99 -1.86
CA PHE A 78 7.97 -1.12 -0.95
C PHE A 78 8.92 -0.07 -0.38
N ASP A 79 8.42 1.15 -0.26
CA ASP A 79 8.92 2.12 0.69
C ASP A 79 7.96 2.30 1.87
N LEU A 80 8.33 3.18 2.80
CA LEU A 80 7.49 3.56 3.91
C LEU A 80 7.75 5.04 4.22
N ILE A 81 6.68 5.83 4.31
CA ILE A 81 6.74 7.23 4.71
C ILE A 81 6.24 7.33 6.15
N ALA A 82 7.07 7.86 7.04
CA ALA A 82 6.68 8.22 8.40
C ALA A 82 6.50 9.74 8.50
N CYS A 83 5.40 10.15 9.10
CA CYS A 83 5.04 11.54 9.32
C CYS A 83 4.87 11.80 10.81
N ASP A 84 5.22 13.00 11.25
CA ASP A 84 5.01 13.42 12.64
C ASP A 84 3.51 13.53 12.91
N LEU A 85 3.05 12.92 14.02
CA LEU A 85 1.70 13.08 14.52
C LEU A 85 1.77 14.00 15.73
N ASP A 86 1.04 15.11 15.71
CA ASP A 86 0.88 15.90 16.94
C ASP A 86 0.13 15.02 17.96
N PRO A 87 0.74 14.69 19.11
CA PRO A 87 0.10 13.87 20.12
C PRO A 87 -1.20 14.48 20.67
N GLU A 88 -1.37 15.81 20.54
CA GLU A 88 -2.54 16.56 21.00
C GLU A 88 -3.68 16.61 19.95
N ASP A 89 -3.39 16.39 18.66
CA ASP A 89 -4.37 16.44 17.56
C ASP A 89 -5.26 15.17 17.46
N GLY A 90 -5.18 14.26 18.43
CA GLY A 90 -6.22 13.28 18.70
C GLY A 90 -6.34 12.11 17.71
N GLY A 91 -5.50 12.03 16.67
CA GLY A 91 -5.54 10.95 15.69
C GLY A 91 -5.27 9.56 16.30
N ARG A 92 -4.32 9.48 17.25
CA ARG A 92 -4.04 8.25 17.99
C ARG A 92 -3.22 8.54 19.27
N PRO A 93 -3.85 8.56 20.46
CA PRO A 93 -3.18 8.92 21.71
C PRO A 93 -1.92 8.06 21.97
N GLY A 94 -0.81 8.73 22.32
CA GLY A 94 0.45 8.07 22.66
C GLY A 94 1.34 7.69 21.46
N CYS A 95 0.96 8.06 20.24
CA CYS A 95 1.80 7.92 19.05
C CYS A 95 2.38 9.28 18.65
N SER A 96 3.69 9.33 18.37
CA SER A 96 4.38 10.53 17.84
C SER A 96 4.60 10.48 16.34
N LEU A 97 4.38 9.31 15.72
CA LEU A 97 4.51 9.09 14.30
C LEU A 97 3.28 8.36 13.78
N TYR A 98 2.89 8.68 12.55
CA TYR A 98 1.94 7.91 11.78
C TYR A 98 2.53 7.53 10.41
N TRP A 99 1.99 6.47 9.84
CA TRP A 99 2.33 6.04 8.48
C TRP A 99 1.64 6.94 7.46
N GLY A 100 2.42 7.72 6.73
CA GLY A 100 1.95 8.63 5.67
C GLY A 100 1.58 7.92 4.36
N GLY A 101 1.95 6.65 4.21
CA GLY A 101 1.74 5.85 3.02
C GLY A 101 2.98 5.06 2.61
N SER A 102 2.80 4.08 1.74
CA SER A 102 3.87 3.27 1.16
C SER A 102 3.68 3.19 -0.35
N SER A 103 4.49 3.95 -1.08
CA SER A 103 4.57 3.80 -2.53
C SER A 103 5.20 2.46 -2.83
N PHE A 104 4.80 1.85 -3.94
CA PHE A 104 5.42 0.61 -4.37
C PHE A 104 5.54 0.54 -5.89
N THR A 105 6.59 -0.15 -6.33
CA THR A 105 6.80 -0.47 -7.74
C THR A 105 6.68 -1.97 -7.95
N THR A 106 5.97 -2.38 -8.99
CA THR A 106 5.77 -3.81 -9.28
C THR A 106 6.47 -4.26 -10.55
N ASN A 107 6.83 -5.54 -10.58
CA ASN A 107 7.07 -6.32 -11.77
C ASN A 107 6.49 -7.71 -11.49
N CYS A 108 5.16 -7.82 -11.42
CA CYS A 108 4.49 -9.05 -10.98
C CYS A 108 3.17 -9.27 -11.72
N THR A 109 2.50 -10.39 -11.47
CA THR A 109 1.13 -10.58 -11.97
C THR A 109 0.14 -9.79 -11.10
N LEU A 110 -1.07 -9.56 -11.63
CA LEU A 110 -2.15 -8.97 -10.83
C LEU A 110 -2.47 -9.84 -9.59
N THR A 111 -2.47 -11.16 -9.74
CA THR A 111 -2.70 -12.09 -8.63
C THR A 111 -1.64 -11.93 -7.54
N ASP A 112 -0.36 -11.84 -7.89
CA ASP A 112 0.70 -11.63 -6.89
C ASP A 112 0.47 -10.33 -6.10
N MET A 113 0.10 -9.24 -6.79
CA MET A 113 -0.14 -7.94 -6.17
C MET A 113 -1.36 -7.97 -5.23
N LEU A 114 -2.49 -8.53 -5.67
CA LEU A 114 -3.68 -8.69 -4.85
C LEU A 114 -3.42 -9.61 -3.64
N ASP A 115 -2.65 -10.68 -3.83
CA ASP A 115 -2.31 -11.63 -2.77
C ASP A 115 -1.40 -11.02 -1.71
N VAL A 116 -0.47 -10.14 -2.10
CA VAL A 116 0.41 -9.43 -1.17
C VAL A 116 -0.39 -8.37 -0.42
N TRP A 117 -1.17 -7.56 -1.14
CA TRP A 117 -2.02 -6.54 -0.53
C TRP A 117 -3.03 -7.13 0.46
N THR A 118 -3.72 -8.22 0.09
CA THR A 118 -4.69 -8.89 0.97
C THR A 118 -4.02 -9.38 2.26
N LYS A 119 -2.80 -9.92 2.18
CA LYS A 119 -2.06 -10.37 3.37
C LYS A 119 -1.64 -9.21 4.29
N ILE A 120 -1.28 -8.06 3.72
CA ILE A 120 -1.06 -6.83 4.51
C ILE A 120 -2.36 -6.42 5.22
N GLN A 121 -3.49 -6.43 4.50
CA GLN A 121 -4.80 -6.10 5.07
C GLN A 121 -5.23 -7.05 6.20
N MET A 122 -4.79 -8.31 6.21
CA MET A 122 -5.10 -9.21 7.34
C MET A 122 -4.53 -8.71 8.67
N ALA A 123 -3.42 -7.97 8.65
CA ALA A 123 -2.83 -7.34 9.84
C ALA A 123 -3.31 -5.89 10.03
N CYS A 124 -3.50 -5.16 8.92
CA CYS A 124 -3.95 -3.77 8.90
C CYS A 124 -5.19 -3.61 7.99
N PRO A 125 -6.41 -3.92 8.48
CA PRO A 125 -7.61 -4.03 7.63
C PRO A 125 -8.00 -2.78 6.86
N ALA A 126 -7.61 -1.59 7.34
CA ALA A 126 -7.92 -0.31 6.71
C ALA A 126 -6.80 0.17 5.76
N VAL A 127 -5.96 -0.73 5.25
CA VAL A 127 -4.95 -0.42 4.23
C VAL A 127 -5.54 -0.56 2.84
N TRP A 128 -5.52 0.50 2.04
CA TRP A 128 -6.12 0.56 0.71
C TRP A 128 -5.11 1.00 -0.35
N LEU A 129 -5.41 0.72 -1.61
CA LEU A 129 -4.67 1.28 -2.73
C LEU A 129 -5.17 2.68 -3.04
N HIS A 130 -4.24 3.56 -3.40
CA HIS A 130 -4.46 4.94 -3.77
C HIS A 130 -3.66 5.27 -5.03
N ASP A 131 -4.26 5.96 -5.99
CA ASP A 131 -3.59 6.39 -7.22
C ASP A 131 -3.26 7.90 -7.22
N THR A 132 -2.64 8.37 -8.31
CA THR A 132 -2.21 9.76 -8.47
C THR A 132 -3.35 10.77 -8.59
N VAL A 133 -4.59 10.33 -8.84
CA VAL A 133 -5.79 11.19 -8.89
C VAL A 133 -6.63 11.09 -7.61
N CYS A 134 -6.01 10.62 -6.53
CA CYS A 134 -6.62 10.50 -5.21
C CYS A 134 -7.77 9.49 -5.12
N ARG A 135 -7.90 8.60 -6.10
CA ARG A 135 -8.88 7.52 -6.05
C ARG A 135 -8.37 6.41 -5.14
N MET A 136 -9.25 5.92 -4.28
CA MET A 136 -8.96 4.80 -3.40
C MET A 136 -9.68 3.54 -3.86
N TYR A 137 -9.04 2.40 -3.66
CA TYR A 137 -9.54 1.13 -4.14
C TYR A 137 -9.57 0.08 -3.04
N ASN A 138 -10.64 -0.70 -3.07
CA ASN A 138 -10.69 -2.04 -2.51
C ASN A 138 -10.30 -3.05 -3.63
N PRO A 139 -9.99 -4.32 -3.31
CA PRO A 139 -9.55 -5.28 -4.32
C PRO A 139 -10.51 -5.45 -5.50
N ARG A 140 -11.83 -5.39 -5.23
CA ARG A 140 -12.85 -5.53 -6.26
C ARG A 140 -12.90 -4.31 -7.19
N SER A 141 -12.93 -3.11 -6.64
CA SER A 141 -12.99 -1.87 -7.43
C SER A 141 -11.70 -1.66 -8.25
N PHE A 142 -10.54 -2.05 -7.72
CA PHE A 142 -9.29 -2.01 -8.46
C PHE A 142 -9.30 -2.92 -9.71
N VAL A 143 -9.73 -4.17 -9.54
CA VAL A 143 -9.79 -5.14 -10.66
C VAL A 143 -10.75 -4.67 -11.76
N ALA A 144 -11.88 -4.07 -11.37
CA ALA A 144 -12.85 -3.52 -12.32
C ALA A 144 -12.30 -2.34 -13.13
N ASP A 145 -11.47 -1.49 -12.51
CA ASP A 145 -10.93 -0.26 -13.13
C ASP A 145 -9.62 -0.48 -13.91
N LEU A 146 -8.91 -1.58 -13.62
CA LEU A 146 -7.60 -1.89 -14.21
C LEU A 146 -7.54 -1.79 -15.76
N PRO A 147 -8.54 -2.23 -16.55
CA PRO A 147 -8.53 -2.07 -18.00
C PRO A 147 -8.41 -0.60 -18.43
N GLY A 148 -9.07 0.32 -17.71
CA GLY A 148 -8.98 1.75 -17.96
C GLY A 148 -7.58 2.29 -17.65
N LYS A 149 -7.01 1.88 -16.51
CA LYS A 149 -5.67 2.31 -16.07
C LYS A 149 -4.54 1.84 -16.99
N ILE A 150 -4.62 0.61 -17.50
CA ILE A 150 -3.63 0.12 -18.48
C ILE A 150 -3.63 1.00 -19.72
N GLN A 151 -4.81 1.44 -20.19
CA GLN A 151 -4.92 2.28 -21.38
C GLN A 151 -4.41 3.71 -21.14
N GLU A 152 -4.56 4.22 -19.92
CA GLU A 152 -4.03 5.52 -19.49
C GLU A 152 -2.50 5.51 -19.39
N TRP A 153 -1.92 4.53 -18.68
CA TRP A 153 -0.48 4.43 -18.45
C TRP A 153 0.35 3.94 -19.65
N SER A 154 -0.31 3.51 -20.73
CA SER A 154 0.36 3.13 -21.97
C SER A 154 0.51 4.30 -22.97
N ARG A 155 0.04 5.50 -22.62
CA ARG A 155 0.13 6.72 -23.45
C ARG A 155 1.35 7.55 -23.05
#